data_AF-A0A968GUW5-F1
#
_entry.id   AF-A0A968GUW5-F1
#
_cell.length_a   1.000
_cell.length_b   1.000
_cell.length_c   1.000
_cell.angle_alpha   90.00
_cell.angle_beta   90.00
_cell.angle_gamma   90.00
#
_symmetry.space_group_name_H-M   'P 1'
#
loop_
_entity.id
_entity.type
_entity.pdbx_description
1 polymer ?
#
loop_
_entity_poly.entity_id
_entity_poly.type
_entity_poly.pdbx_seq_one_letter_code
_entity_poly.pdbx_strand_id
1 'polypeptide(L)'
;MGRGPAHRRRAAARRARQRHVGTGLLGFGLAGLIVLAGVAAVIIGTLGPLEGAVRDIEHQRMELVALLDDASEALRQTGTASANASVSLRESAAAAREGAALTTDMATAFEQLALVSGVSVFGTQPFADLGTGFSQVADRARTLSSNLTATAESLATNETDASTAAEDLGRLAARLDTLGLGLGARAEAFEAIWLVRIVLLGLLAWLAVPAFAALWLGWRWTRLPAA
;
A
#
# COMPACT_ATOMS: atom_id res chain seq x y z
N MET A 1 -74.31 -56.85 -31.30
CA MET A 1 -73.27 -55.78 -31.41
C MET A 1 -72.31 -55.88 -30.24
N GLY A 2 -71.27 -56.72 -30.33
CA GLY A 2 -70.31 -56.99 -29.26
C GLY A 2 -68.93 -56.40 -29.58
N ARG A 3 -68.47 -55.42 -28.81
CA ARG A 3 -67.12 -54.86 -28.92
C ARG A 3 -66.09 -55.91 -28.49
N GLY A 4 -65.27 -56.37 -29.43
CA GLY A 4 -64.35 -57.49 -29.25
C GLY A 4 -63.17 -57.24 -28.29
N PRO A 5 -62.61 -58.32 -27.70
CA PRO A 5 -61.54 -58.29 -26.69
C PRO A 5 -60.19 -57.71 -27.19
N ALA A 6 -60.01 -57.58 -28.51
CA ALA A 6 -58.78 -57.06 -29.12
C ALA A 6 -58.53 -55.56 -28.83
N HIS A 7 -59.59 -54.75 -28.68
CA HIS A 7 -59.44 -53.32 -28.34
C HIS A 7 -59.01 -53.11 -26.88
N ARG A 8 -59.37 -54.03 -25.97
CA ARG A 8 -58.95 -53.95 -24.56
C ARG A 8 -57.46 -54.23 -24.38
N ARG A 9 -56.87 -55.13 -25.18
CA ARG A 9 -55.42 -55.44 -25.13
C ARG A 9 -54.53 -54.29 -25.63
N ARG A 10 -54.93 -53.59 -26.70
CA ARG A 10 -54.18 -52.42 -27.23
C ARG A 10 -54.21 -51.23 -26.27
N ALA A 11 -55.33 -51.03 -25.56
CA ALA A 11 -55.45 -50.00 -24.53
C ALA A 11 -54.56 -50.30 -23.30
N ALA A 12 -54.44 -51.58 -22.91
CA ALA A 12 -53.58 -51.99 -21.78
C ALA A 12 -52.08 -51.80 -22.06
N ALA A 13 -51.60 -52.14 -23.27
CA ALA A 13 -50.19 -51.98 -23.65
C ALA A 13 -49.74 -50.51 -23.74
N ARG A 14 -50.61 -49.61 -24.25
CA ARG A 14 -50.36 -48.15 -24.24
C ARG A 14 -50.28 -47.59 -22.81
N ARG A 15 -51.12 -48.07 -21.89
CA ARG A 15 -51.13 -47.67 -20.47
C ARG A 15 -49.85 -48.11 -19.74
N ALA A 16 -49.37 -49.33 -19.99
CA ALA A 16 -48.11 -49.81 -19.39
C ALA A 16 -46.91 -48.98 -19.87
N ARG A 17 -46.85 -48.65 -21.16
CA ARG A 17 -45.78 -47.82 -21.75
C ARG A 17 -45.82 -46.37 -21.25
N GLN A 18 -47.00 -45.77 -21.11
CA GLN A 18 -47.17 -44.44 -20.50
C GLN A 18 -46.73 -44.41 -19.02
N ARG A 19 -47.02 -45.47 -18.26
CA ARG A 19 -46.61 -45.57 -16.86
C ARG A 19 -45.08 -45.65 -16.71
N HIS A 20 -44.40 -46.41 -17.57
CA HIS A 20 -42.93 -46.53 -17.53
C HIS A 20 -42.20 -45.24 -17.95
N VAL A 21 -42.73 -44.49 -18.92
CA VAL A 21 -42.17 -43.18 -19.29
C VAL A 21 -42.38 -42.16 -18.16
N GLY A 22 -43.52 -42.20 -17.46
CA GLY A 22 -43.78 -41.36 -16.30
C GLY A 22 -42.86 -41.62 -15.10
N THR A 23 -42.58 -42.89 -14.78
CA THR A 23 -41.61 -43.23 -13.72
C THR A 23 -40.18 -42.86 -14.08
N GLY A 24 -39.78 -42.99 -15.36
CA GLY A 24 -38.46 -42.56 -15.83
C GLY A 24 -38.23 -41.04 -15.68
N LEU A 25 -39.25 -40.23 -16.01
CA LEU A 25 -39.19 -38.78 -15.86
C LEU A 25 -39.13 -38.35 -14.39
N LEU A 26 -39.89 -39.02 -13.51
CA LEU A 26 -39.87 -38.78 -12.06
C LEU A 26 -38.51 -39.12 -11.45
N GLY A 27 -37.90 -40.24 -11.84
CA GLY A 27 -36.56 -40.62 -11.37
C GLY A 27 -35.49 -39.62 -11.79
N PHE A 28 -35.54 -39.15 -13.04
CA PHE A 28 -34.61 -38.13 -13.53
C PHE A 28 -34.78 -36.78 -12.82
N GLY A 29 -36.02 -36.34 -12.61
CA GLY A 29 -36.32 -35.11 -11.87
C GLY A 29 -35.89 -35.18 -10.40
N LEU A 30 -36.11 -36.31 -9.73
CA LEU A 30 -35.72 -36.50 -8.33
C LEU A 30 -34.19 -36.56 -8.17
N ALA A 31 -33.50 -37.26 -9.07
CA ALA A 31 -32.04 -37.32 -9.09
C ALA A 31 -31.44 -35.92 -9.33
N GLY A 32 -32.00 -35.14 -10.27
CA GLY A 32 -31.59 -33.76 -10.51
C GLY A 32 -31.77 -32.88 -9.27
N LEU A 33 -32.90 -33.02 -8.56
CA LEU A 33 -33.19 -32.22 -7.37
C LEU A 33 -32.30 -32.61 -6.18
N ILE A 34 -31.97 -33.88 -6.01
CA ILE A 34 -31.02 -34.35 -5.00
C ILE A 34 -29.61 -33.81 -5.29
N VAL A 35 -29.16 -33.86 -6.54
CA VAL A 35 -27.86 -33.29 -6.93
C VAL A 35 -27.85 -31.78 -6.69
N LEU A 36 -28.92 -31.08 -7.07
CA LEU A 36 -29.03 -29.63 -6.88
C LEU A 36 -29.06 -29.24 -5.40
N ALA A 37 -29.79 -29.99 -4.57
CA ALA A 37 -29.85 -29.79 -3.12
C ALA A 37 -28.51 -30.12 -2.44
N GLY A 38 -27.82 -31.18 -2.89
CA GLY A 38 -26.48 -31.52 -2.41
C GLY A 38 -25.46 -30.42 -2.73
N VAL A 39 -25.46 -29.91 -3.97
CA VAL A 39 -24.60 -28.79 -4.37
C VAL A 39 -24.94 -27.53 -3.57
N ALA A 40 -26.22 -27.20 -3.41
CA ALA A 40 -26.65 -26.05 -2.61
C ALA A 40 -26.26 -26.18 -1.13
N ALA A 41 -26.36 -27.36 -0.53
CA ALA A 41 -25.98 -27.61 0.86
C ALA A 41 -24.46 -27.47 1.06
N VAL A 42 -23.66 -27.99 0.13
CA VAL A 42 -22.19 -27.82 0.15
C VAL A 42 -21.81 -26.35 0.03
N ILE A 43 -22.45 -25.64 -0.90
CA ILE A 43 -22.30 -24.19 -1.10
C ILE A 43 -22.65 -23.46 0.21
N ILE A 44 -23.88 -23.55 0.71
CA ILE A 44 -24.32 -22.79 1.88
C ILE A 44 -23.51 -23.13 3.15
N GLY A 45 -23.21 -24.42 3.36
CA GLY A 45 -22.48 -24.90 4.53
C GLY A 45 -21.02 -24.46 4.58
N THR A 46 -20.37 -24.28 3.43
CA THR A 46 -19.00 -23.73 3.37
C THR A 46 -18.97 -22.20 3.41
N LEU A 47 -20.04 -21.53 2.99
CA LEU A 47 -20.01 -20.09 2.73
C LEU A 47 -20.30 -19.19 3.94
N GLY A 48 -21.08 -19.65 4.92
CA GLY A 48 -21.41 -18.86 6.12
C GLY A 48 -20.18 -18.36 6.89
N PRO A 49 -19.20 -19.22 7.23
CA PRO A 49 -17.97 -18.80 7.89
C PRO A 49 -17.03 -17.97 6.99
N LEU A 50 -17.08 -18.22 5.67
CA LEU A 50 -16.24 -17.56 4.67
C LEU A 50 -16.61 -16.09 4.46
N GLU A 51 -17.90 -15.74 4.55
CA GLU A 51 -18.34 -14.34 4.42
C GLU A 51 -17.88 -13.45 5.57
N GLY A 52 -17.88 -13.96 6.81
CA GLY A 52 -17.33 -13.25 7.96
C GLY A 52 -15.81 -13.05 7.81
N ALA A 53 -15.09 -14.13 7.50
CA ALA A 53 -13.64 -14.07 7.31
C ALA A 53 -13.22 -13.11 6.19
N VAL A 54 -13.95 -13.07 5.06
CA VAL A 54 -13.65 -12.16 3.95
C VAL A 54 -13.87 -10.69 4.35
N ARG A 55 -14.93 -10.38 5.11
CA ARG A 55 -15.17 -9.00 5.60
C ARG A 55 -14.09 -8.57 6.58
N ASP A 56 -13.70 -9.44 7.50
CA ASP A 56 -12.65 -9.15 8.46
C ASP A 56 -11.29 -8.91 7.77
N ILE A 57 -10.97 -9.72 6.75
CA ILE A 57 -9.78 -9.54 5.91
C ILE A 57 -9.83 -8.21 5.16
N GLU A 58 -10.98 -7.83 4.60
CA GLU A 58 -11.11 -6.56 3.88
C GLU A 58 -10.96 -5.36 4.82
N HIS A 59 -11.55 -5.42 6.01
CA HIS A 59 -11.37 -4.39 7.04
C HIS A 59 -9.92 -4.25 7.47
N GLN A 60 -9.24 -5.37 7.80
CA GLN A 60 -7.82 -5.38 8.17
C GLN A 60 -6.96 -4.84 7.03
N ARG A 61 -7.27 -5.19 5.78
CA ARG A 61 -6.55 -4.70 4.61
C ARG A 61 -6.72 -3.19 4.44
N MET A 62 -7.93 -2.65 4.56
CA MET A 62 -8.16 -1.20 4.48
C MET A 62 -7.40 -0.46 5.58
N GLU A 63 -7.40 -0.98 6.81
CA GLU A 63 -6.64 -0.41 7.92
C GLU A 63 -5.13 -0.45 7.64
N LEU A 64 -4.61 -1.56 7.11
CA LEU A 64 -3.21 -1.66 6.70
C LEU A 64 -2.87 -0.66 5.58
N VAL A 65 -3.72 -0.51 4.56
CA VAL A 65 -3.49 0.45 3.48
C VAL A 65 -3.46 1.88 4.03
N ALA A 66 -4.37 2.23 4.94
CA ALA A 66 -4.37 3.54 5.59
C ALA A 66 -3.08 3.77 6.42
N LEU A 67 -2.65 2.77 7.19
CA LEU A 67 -1.39 2.85 7.95
C LEU A 67 -0.16 2.99 7.04
N LEU A 68 -0.15 2.33 5.87
CA LEU A 68 0.91 2.47 4.88
C LEU A 68 0.94 3.87 4.27
N ASP A 69 -0.24 4.45 4.00
CA ASP A 69 -0.39 5.81 3.45
C ASP A 69 0.10 6.85 4.47
N ASP A 70 -0.35 6.75 5.73
CA ASP A 70 0.09 7.59 6.84
C ASP A 70 1.62 7.50 7.05
N ALA A 71 2.17 6.28 6.98
CA ALA A 71 3.61 6.06 7.09
C ALA A 71 4.39 6.64 5.90
N SER A 72 3.86 6.52 4.68
CA SER A 72 4.45 7.11 3.48
C SER A 72 4.49 8.63 3.57
N GLU A 73 3.38 9.25 3.97
CA GLU A 73 3.29 10.69 4.14
C GLU A 73 4.23 11.19 5.25
N ALA A 74 4.29 10.49 6.39
CA ALA A 74 5.25 10.82 7.46
C ALA A 74 6.72 10.75 6.98
N LEU A 75 7.06 9.76 6.15
CA LEU A 75 8.40 9.66 5.54
C LEU A 75 8.66 10.81 4.56
N ARG A 76 7.67 11.22 3.74
CA ARG A 76 7.80 12.37 2.83
C ARG A 76 7.99 13.68 3.59
N GLN A 77 7.23 13.88 4.66
CA GLN A 77 7.37 15.06 5.53
C GLN A 77 8.75 15.09 6.19
N THR A 78 9.22 13.95 6.68
CA THR A 78 10.56 13.83 7.27
C THR A 78 11.63 14.10 6.20
N GLY A 79 11.49 13.55 5.00
CA GLY A 79 12.41 13.83 3.89
C GLY A 79 12.45 15.31 3.50
N THR A 80 11.30 15.97 3.50
CA THR A 80 11.21 17.42 3.26
C THR A 80 11.89 18.22 4.38
N ALA A 81 11.68 17.84 5.64
CA ALA A 81 12.35 18.46 6.78
C ALA A 81 13.88 18.29 6.71
N SER A 82 14.37 17.09 6.36
CA SER A 82 15.80 16.83 6.12
C SER A 82 16.36 17.66 4.96
N ALA A 83 15.62 17.82 3.86
CA ALA A 83 16.01 18.67 2.75
C ALA A 83 16.11 20.15 3.18
N ASN A 84 15.14 20.66 3.94
CA ASN A 84 15.20 22.02 4.49
C ASN A 84 16.36 22.20 5.46
N ALA A 85 16.65 21.20 6.29
CA ALA A 85 17.82 21.21 7.17
C ALA A 85 19.12 21.27 6.38
N SER A 86 19.24 20.56 5.24
CA SER A 86 20.42 20.65 4.37
C SER A 86 20.65 22.08 3.85
N VAL A 87 19.58 22.80 3.48
CA VAL A 87 19.68 24.20 3.04
C VAL A 87 20.21 25.09 4.18
N SER A 88 19.66 24.93 5.39
CA SER A 88 20.11 25.69 6.56
C SER A 88 21.55 25.39 6.95
N LEU A 89 21.99 24.14 6.84
CA LEU A 89 23.38 23.72 7.07
C LEU A 89 24.32 24.35 6.04
N ARG A 90 23.92 24.39 4.75
CA ARG A 90 24.69 25.04 3.69
C ARG A 90 24.86 26.54 3.93
N GLU A 91 23.79 27.22 4.31
CA GLU A 91 23.83 28.66 4.66
C GLU A 91 24.72 28.90 5.88
N SER A 92 24.63 28.05 6.90
CA SER A 92 25.49 28.11 8.09
C SER A 92 26.96 27.88 7.76
N ALA A 93 27.25 26.94 6.85
CA ALA A 93 28.62 26.68 6.37
C ALA A 93 29.17 27.89 5.60
N ALA A 94 28.35 28.53 4.77
CA ALA A 94 28.74 29.75 4.05
C ALA A 94 29.04 30.90 5.02
N ALA A 95 28.18 31.14 6.00
CA ALA A 95 28.39 32.16 7.03
C ALA A 95 29.65 31.89 7.87
N ALA A 96 29.93 30.62 8.21
CA ALA A 96 31.15 30.26 8.91
C ALA A 96 32.42 30.54 8.09
N ARG A 97 32.40 30.28 6.77
CA ARG A 97 33.52 30.63 5.87
C ARG A 97 33.72 32.13 5.75
N GLU A 98 32.64 32.91 5.66
CA GLU A 98 32.71 34.37 5.66
C GLU A 98 33.29 34.90 6.97
N GLY A 99 32.84 34.37 8.11
CA GLY A 99 33.41 34.69 9.43
C GLY A 99 34.89 34.33 9.52
N ALA A 100 35.32 33.19 8.96
CA ALA A 100 36.72 32.79 8.91
C ALA A 100 37.56 33.76 8.09
N ALA A 101 37.07 34.19 6.92
CA ALA A 101 37.72 35.18 6.06
C ALA A 101 37.89 36.53 6.79
N LEU A 102 36.81 37.05 7.38
CA LEU A 102 36.85 38.29 8.17
C LEU A 102 37.85 38.20 9.33
N THR A 103 37.87 37.08 10.04
CA THR A 103 38.80 36.87 11.15
C THR A 103 40.25 36.80 10.67
N THR A 104 40.48 36.26 9.47
CA THR A 104 41.81 36.25 8.83
C THR A 104 42.24 37.67 8.48
N ASP A 105 41.36 38.48 7.89
CA ASP A 105 41.63 39.88 7.57
C ASP A 105 41.94 40.69 8.83
N MET A 106 41.20 40.47 9.92
CA MET A 106 41.49 41.06 11.22
C MET A 106 42.86 40.64 11.75
N ALA A 107 43.22 39.36 11.65
CA ALA A 107 44.54 38.89 12.05
C ALA A 107 45.65 39.62 11.29
N THR A 108 45.51 39.74 9.96
CA THR A 108 46.44 40.47 9.11
C THR A 108 46.52 41.95 9.47
N ALA A 109 45.40 42.60 9.76
CA ALA A 109 45.39 43.99 10.22
C ALA A 109 46.13 44.18 11.56
N PHE A 110 45.92 43.27 12.52
CA PHE A 110 46.64 43.31 13.80
C PHE A 110 48.13 43.05 13.65
N GLU A 111 48.56 42.18 12.75
CA GLU A 111 49.99 42.00 12.46
C GLU A 111 50.63 43.25 11.84
N GLN A 112 49.92 43.92 10.93
CA GLN A 112 50.40 45.18 10.36
C GLN A 112 50.55 46.25 11.45
N LEU A 113 49.61 46.33 12.40
CA LEU A 113 49.72 47.21 13.56
C LEU A 113 50.89 46.82 14.47
N ALA A 114 51.12 45.52 14.69
CA ALA A 114 52.26 45.02 15.45
C ALA A 114 53.59 45.43 14.81
N LEU A 115 53.72 45.32 13.48
CA LEU A 115 54.91 45.75 12.75
C LEU A 115 55.19 47.26 12.89
N VAL A 116 54.15 48.09 12.80
CA VAL A 116 54.28 49.55 12.96
C VAL A 116 54.66 49.95 14.39
N SER A 117 54.22 49.18 15.40
CA SER A 117 54.58 49.44 16.80
C SER A 117 56.08 49.24 17.12
N GLY A 118 56.81 48.54 16.24
CA GLY A 118 58.25 48.31 16.37
C GLY A 118 59.14 49.50 15.98
N VAL A 119 58.55 50.60 15.47
CA VAL A 119 59.31 51.80 15.05
C VAL A 119 59.97 52.45 16.27
N SER A 120 61.30 52.59 16.21
CA SER A 120 62.09 53.25 17.25
C SER A 120 62.23 54.75 16.97
N VAL A 121 61.99 55.57 17.99
CA VAL A 121 62.21 57.02 17.95
C VAL A 121 63.29 57.33 18.98
N PHE A 122 64.44 57.83 18.51
CA PHE A 122 65.64 58.10 19.33
C PHE A 122 66.14 56.91 20.17
N GLY A 123 66.01 55.67 19.67
CA GLY A 123 66.47 54.47 20.38
C GLY A 123 65.51 53.95 21.46
N THR A 124 64.38 54.62 21.66
CA THR A 124 63.29 54.14 22.53
C THR A 124 62.15 53.55 21.69
N GLN A 125 61.52 52.46 22.17
CA GLN A 125 60.36 51.84 21.54
C GLN A 125 59.16 51.96 22.50
N PRO A 126 58.49 53.12 22.54
CA PRO A 126 57.43 53.38 23.52
C PRO A 126 56.19 52.48 23.34
N PHE A 127 56.08 51.75 22.22
CA PHE A 127 54.94 50.90 21.90
C PHE A 127 55.29 49.41 21.78
N ALA A 128 56.50 48.98 22.20
CA ALA A 128 56.93 47.59 22.06
C ALA A 128 55.97 46.59 22.74
N ASP A 129 55.45 46.94 23.92
CA ASP A 129 54.49 46.11 24.65
C ASP A 129 53.14 45.98 23.90
N LEU A 130 52.71 47.03 23.19
CA LEU A 130 51.49 47.00 22.37
C LEU A 130 51.66 46.05 21.17
N GLY A 131 52.85 45.99 20.58
CA GLY A 131 53.15 45.07 19.47
C GLY A 131 52.95 43.61 19.85
N THR A 132 53.40 43.23 21.06
CA THR A 132 53.17 41.88 21.59
C THR A 132 51.68 41.60 21.76
N GLY A 133 50.91 42.57 22.25
CA GLY A 133 49.46 42.45 22.37
C GLY A 133 48.76 42.23 21.03
N PHE A 134 49.10 43.02 20.01
CA PHE A 134 48.54 42.87 18.66
C PHE A 134 48.89 41.52 18.03
N SER A 135 50.13 41.05 18.18
CA SER A 135 50.53 39.72 17.71
C SER A 135 49.71 38.61 18.36
N GLN A 136 49.48 38.66 19.67
CA GLN A 136 48.66 37.67 20.37
C GLN A 136 47.20 37.69 19.90
N VAL A 137 46.63 38.86 19.61
CA VAL A 137 45.28 38.97 19.06
C VAL A 137 45.23 38.39 17.63
N ALA A 138 46.25 38.64 16.81
CA ALA A 138 46.35 38.05 15.48
C ALA A 138 46.40 36.51 15.53
N ASP A 139 47.18 35.93 16.44
CA ASP A 139 47.26 34.47 16.61
C ASP A 139 45.93 33.85 17.07
N ARG A 140 45.23 34.52 17.99
CA ARG A 140 43.87 34.12 18.41
C ARG A 140 42.88 34.21 17.25
N ALA A 141 42.97 35.27 16.46
CA ALA A 141 42.13 35.45 15.27
C ALA A 141 42.40 34.34 14.24
N ARG A 142 43.66 34.00 13.95
CA ARG A 142 43.98 32.84 13.09
C ARG A 142 43.42 31.52 13.61
N THR A 143 43.56 31.29 14.92
CA THR A 143 43.02 30.08 15.56
C THR A 143 41.50 30.02 15.40
N LEU A 144 40.79 31.13 15.61
CA LEU A 144 39.35 31.22 15.40
C LEU A 144 38.97 31.00 13.93
N SER A 145 39.70 31.59 12.98
CA SER A 145 39.50 31.38 11.54
C SER A 145 39.63 29.91 11.15
N SER A 146 40.67 29.22 11.66
CA SER A 146 40.86 27.79 11.46
C SER A 146 39.68 26.97 12.01
N ASN A 147 39.23 27.29 13.22
CA ASN A 147 38.08 26.61 13.85
C ASN A 147 36.77 26.83 13.06
N LEU A 148 36.55 28.05 12.55
CA LEU A 148 35.38 28.36 11.72
C LEU A 148 35.43 27.62 10.38
N THR A 149 36.62 27.49 9.79
CA THR A 149 36.82 26.70 8.56
C THR A 149 36.51 25.22 8.80
N ALA A 150 37.05 24.62 9.86
CA ALA A 150 36.74 23.24 10.24
C ALA A 150 35.25 23.03 10.57
N THR A 151 34.60 24.04 11.17
CA THR A 151 33.15 24.03 11.42
C THR A 151 32.37 24.04 10.11
N ALA A 152 32.77 24.89 9.15
CA ALA A 152 32.13 24.94 7.84
C ALA A 152 32.26 23.63 7.05
N GLU A 153 33.41 22.95 7.15
CA GLU A 153 33.63 21.63 6.55
C GLU A 153 32.74 20.55 7.20
N SER A 154 32.62 20.59 8.53
CA SER A 154 31.72 19.68 9.26
C SER A 154 30.25 19.91 8.87
N LEU A 155 29.83 21.17 8.73
CA LEU A 155 28.49 21.53 8.28
C LEU A 155 28.21 21.07 6.84
N ALA A 156 29.19 21.16 5.94
CA ALA A 156 29.05 20.69 4.56
C ALA A 156 28.95 19.15 4.47
N THR A 157 29.65 18.43 5.34
CA THR A 157 29.47 16.98 5.49
C THR A 157 28.06 16.66 5.97
N ASN A 158 27.60 17.33 7.03
CA ASN A 158 26.24 17.14 7.57
C ASN A 158 25.15 17.49 6.55
N GLU A 159 25.36 18.51 5.70
CA GLU A 159 24.47 18.83 4.58
C GLU A 159 24.32 17.64 3.63
N THR A 160 25.45 17.05 3.23
CA THR A 160 25.48 15.91 2.29
C THR A 160 24.77 14.70 2.89
N ASP A 161 24.99 14.42 4.17
CA ASP A 161 24.34 13.34 4.89
C ASP A 161 22.82 13.58 5.01
N ALA A 162 22.41 14.81 5.34
CA ALA A 162 21.00 15.19 5.42
C ALA A 162 20.29 15.08 4.06
N SER A 163 20.96 15.47 2.97
CA SER A 163 20.45 15.29 1.61
C SER A 163 20.28 13.82 1.25
N THR A 164 21.26 12.99 1.58
CA THR A 164 21.21 11.53 1.34
C THR A 164 20.07 10.89 2.12
N ALA A 165 19.89 11.27 3.40
CA ALA A 165 18.79 10.80 4.22
C ALA A 165 17.42 11.22 3.64
N ALA A 166 17.29 12.45 3.13
CA ALA A 166 16.07 12.90 2.48
C ALA A 166 15.71 12.04 1.25
N GLU A 167 16.70 11.70 0.42
CA GLU A 167 16.51 10.81 -0.73
C GLU A 167 16.13 9.37 -0.33
N ASP A 168 16.78 8.83 0.71
CA ASP A 168 16.48 7.50 1.23
C ASP A 168 15.04 7.43 1.76
N LEU A 169 14.61 8.44 2.52
CA LEU A 169 13.24 8.56 3.01
C LEU A 169 12.22 8.66 1.87
N GLY A 170 12.53 9.46 0.83
CA GLY A 170 11.70 9.54 -0.37
C GLY A 170 11.58 8.19 -1.11
N ARG A 171 12.69 7.43 -1.20
CA ARG A 171 12.68 6.08 -1.77
C ARG A 171 11.87 5.09 -0.93
N LEU A 172 11.92 5.19 0.40
CA LEU A 172 11.11 4.36 1.29
C LEU A 172 9.62 4.69 1.16
N ALA A 173 9.24 5.97 1.14
CA ALA A 173 7.87 6.40 0.91
C ALA A 173 7.31 5.84 -0.42
N ALA A 174 8.06 5.98 -1.52
CA ALA A 174 7.65 5.44 -2.82
C ALA A 174 7.47 3.91 -2.83
N ARG A 175 8.28 3.18 -2.04
CA ARG A 175 8.11 1.72 -1.86
C ARG A 175 6.84 1.41 -1.08
N LEU A 176 6.52 2.17 -0.04
CA LEU A 176 5.27 2.02 0.72
C LEU A 176 4.06 2.32 -0.16
N ASP A 177 4.08 3.39 -0.97
CA ASP A 177 3.02 3.70 -1.94
C ASP A 177 2.79 2.55 -2.91
N THR A 178 3.88 1.98 -3.45
CA THR A 178 3.81 0.85 -4.38
C THR A 178 3.21 -0.39 -3.70
N LEU A 179 3.55 -0.64 -2.43
CA LEU A 179 2.96 -1.72 -1.64
C LEU A 179 1.46 -1.46 -1.38
N GLY A 180 1.08 -0.23 -1.03
CA GLY A 180 -0.31 0.20 -0.85
C GLY A 180 -1.14 -0.01 -2.11
N LEU A 181 -0.64 0.43 -3.27
CA LEU A 181 -1.29 0.22 -4.58
C LEU A 181 -1.41 -1.26 -4.93
N GLY A 182 -0.38 -2.06 -4.65
CA GLY A 182 -0.38 -3.51 -4.88
C GLY A 182 -1.41 -4.24 -4.00
N LEU A 183 -1.60 -3.79 -2.76
CA LEU A 183 -2.70 -4.26 -1.90
C LEU A 183 -4.05 -3.79 -2.47
N GLY A 184 -4.12 -2.53 -2.92
CA GLY A 184 -5.19 -1.90 -3.71
C GLY A 184 -5.81 -2.85 -4.75
N ALA A 185 -5.02 -3.16 -5.77
CA ALA A 185 -5.43 -3.96 -6.92
C ALA A 185 -5.89 -5.39 -6.55
N ARG A 186 -5.38 -5.96 -5.44
CA ARG A 186 -5.80 -7.29 -4.99
C ARG A 186 -7.23 -7.32 -4.46
N ALA A 187 -7.74 -6.22 -3.88
CA ALA A 187 -9.15 -6.20 -3.45
C ALA A 187 -10.12 -6.18 -4.63
N GLU A 188 -9.82 -5.44 -5.70
CA GLU A 188 -10.66 -5.46 -6.89
C GLU A 188 -10.78 -6.88 -7.48
N ALA A 189 -9.71 -7.68 -7.37
CA ALA A 189 -9.75 -9.09 -7.76
C ALA A 189 -10.66 -9.94 -6.85
N PHE A 190 -10.68 -9.69 -5.53
CA PHE A 190 -11.59 -10.36 -4.61
C PHE A 190 -13.06 -9.98 -4.86
N GLU A 191 -13.33 -8.71 -5.17
CA GLU A 191 -14.66 -8.24 -5.52
C GLU A 191 -15.16 -8.87 -6.83
N ALA A 192 -14.28 -9.02 -7.83
CA ALA A 192 -14.59 -9.72 -9.07
C ALA A 192 -14.95 -11.20 -8.84
N ILE A 193 -14.24 -11.89 -7.93
CA ILE A 193 -14.57 -13.27 -7.54
C ILE A 193 -15.97 -13.35 -6.91
N TRP A 194 -16.34 -12.36 -6.10
CA TRP A 194 -17.67 -12.29 -5.49
C TRP A 194 -18.78 -12.13 -6.54
N LEU A 195 -18.57 -11.27 -7.53
CA LEU A 195 -19.48 -11.07 -8.67
C LEU A 195 -19.67 -12.35 -9.49
N VAL A 196 -18.58 -13.06 -9.82
CA VAL A 196 -18.64 -14.36 -10.51
C VAL A 196 -19.46 -15.38 -9.72
N ARG A 197 -19.35 -15.36 -8.38
CA ARG A 197 -20.12 -16.23 -7.49
C ARG A 197 -21.62 -15.94 -7.50
N ILE A 198 -22.04 -14.67 -7.51
CA ILE A 198 -23.47 -14.30 -7.66
C ILE A 198 -24.01 -14.86 -8.98
N VAL A 199 -23.25 -14.69 -10.07
CA VAL A 199 -23.64 -15.17 -11.40
C VAL A 199 -23.80 -16.69 -11.40
N LEU A 200 -22.88 -17.43 -10.79
CA LEU A 200 -22.95 -18.89 -10.63
C LEU A 200 -24.20 -19.33 -9.84
N LEU A 201 -24.51 -18.67 -8.73
CA LEU A 201 -25.72 -18.97 -7.94
C LEU A 201 -26.99 -18.66 -8.72
N GLY A 202 -27.03 -17.55 -9.46
CA GLY A 202 -28.13 -17.19 -10.33
C GLY A 202 -28.34 -18.21 -11.46
N LEU A 203 -27.26 -18.69 -12.07
CA LEU A 203 -27.31 -19.75 -13.08
C LEU A 203 -27.84 -21.07 -12.50
N LEU A 204 -27.45 -21.40 -11.28
CA LEU A 204 -27.88 -22.61 -10.58
C LEU A 204 -29.37 -22.54 -10.21
N ALA A 205 -29.84 -21.38 -9.75
CA ALA A 205 -31.25 -21.10 -9.52
C ALA A 205 -32.07 -21.17 -10.81
N TRP A 206 -31.53 -20.64 -11.92
CA TRP A 206 -32.13 -20.76 -13.24
C TRP A 206 -32.27 -22.23 -13.67
N LEU A 207 -31.23 -23.05 -13.45
CA LEU A 207 -31.24 -24.48 -13.77
C LEU A 207 -32.22 -25.29 -12.90
N ALA A 208 -32.57 -24.79 -11.71
CA ALA A 208 -33.56 -25.41 -10.85
C ALA A 208 -34.98 -25.33 -11.46
N VAL A 209 -35.30 -24.26 -12.19
CA VAL A 209 -36.62 -24.04 -12.81
C VAL A 209 -37.04 -25.20 -13.75
N PRO A 210 -36.23 -25.61 -14.76
CA PRO A 210 -36.60 -26.73 -15.62
C PRO A 210 -36.65 -28.07 -14.88
N ALA A 211 -35.83 -28.27 -13.83
CA ALA A 211 -35.87 -29.47 -13.01
C ALA A 211 -37.21 -29.59 -12.26
N PHE A 212 -37.68 -28.50 -11.65
CA PHE A 212 -38.99 -28.42 -11.02
C PHE A 212 -40.14 -28.61 -12.03
N ALA A 213 -40.05 -28.00 -13.21
CA ALA A 213 -41.04 -28.13 -14.26
C ALA A 213 -41.18 -29.60 -14.73
N ALA A 214 -40.07 -30.32 -14.90
CA ALA A 214 -40.07 -31.74 -15.26
C ALA A 214 -40.71 -32.62 -14.17
N LEU A 215 -40.43 -32.33 -12.90
CA LEU A 215 -41.00 -33.03 -11.74
C LEU A 215 -42.52 -32.82 -11.65
N TRP A 216 -42.98 -31.58 -11.86
CA TRP A 216 -44.39 -31.23 -11.86
C TRP A 216 -45.16 -31.88 -13.02
N LEU A 217 -44.59 -31.87 -14.25
CA LEU A 217 -45.17 -32.54 -15.41
C LEU A 217 -45.31 -34.06 -15.19
N GLY A 218 -44.26 -34.71 -14.68
CA GLY A 218 -44.27 -36.15 -14.40
C GLY A 218 -45.28 -36.54 -13.32
N TRP A 219 -45.39 -35.74 -12.26
CA TRP A 219 -46.39 -35.90 -11.21
C TRP A 219 -47.83 -35.71 -11.72
N ARG A 220 -48.06 -34.71 -12.57
CA ARG A 220 -49.37 -34.46 -13.17
C ARG A 220 -49.81 -35.62 -14.07
N TRP A 221 -48.91 -36.17 -14.87
CA TRP A 221 -49.21 -37.31 -15.75
C TRP A 221 -49.43 -38.62 -15.01
N THR A 222 -48.84 -38.81 -13.84
CA THR A 222 -49.08 -39.99 -13.00
C THR A 222 -50.39 -39.89 -12.20
N ARG A 223 -50.88 -38.67 -11.94
CA ARG A 223 -52.11 -38.42 -11.17
C ARG A 223 -53.38 -38.23 -11.98
N LEU A 224 -53.30 -37.98 -13.30
CA LEU A 224 -54.51 -37.88 -14.11
C LEU A 224 -55.19 -39.25 -14.21
N PRO A 225 -56.41 -39.43 -13.64
CA PRO A 225 -57.17 -40.64 -13.86
C PRO A 225 -57.51 -40.73 -15.34
N ALA A 226 -57.33 -41.92 -15.92
CA ALA A 226 -57.68 -42.18 -17.30
C ALA A 226 -59.19 -41.97 -17.47
N ALA A 227 -59.56 -40.81 -18.02
CA ALA A 227 -60.87 -40.59 -18.63
C ALA A 227 -60.99 -41.46 -19.90
#